data_AF-C3KJR9-F1
#
_entry.id   AF-C3KJR9-F1
#
_cell.length_a   1.000
_cell.length_b   1.000
_cell.length_c   1.000
_cell.angle_alpha   90.00
_cell.angle_beta   90.00
_cell.angle_gamma   90.00
#
_symmetry.space_group_name_H-M   'P 1'
#
loop_
_entity.id
_entity.type
_entity.pdbx_description
1 polymer ?
#
loop_
_entity_poly.entity_id
_entity_poly.type
_entity_poly.pdbx_seq_one_letter_code
_entity_poly.pdbx_strand_id
1 'polypeptide(L)'
;MMFNLKDEQSPKRRPLTFSVLVFHHAAVLLLLINCYKGQSQVISPRLPIVAVAGDDIILPCHIKPAMDVAFTTVEWTRPDLKPRFVHVWRSGQELLDDQHPLYKGRTSLFTNKLKSGDISLQLSKVKQSDKGTYRALFSC
;
A
#
# COMPACT_ATOMS: atom_id res chain seq x y z
N MET A 1 -41.73 -41.07 -43.40
CA MET A 1 -41.75 -41.70 -42.07
C MET A 1 -40.39 -41.41 -41.42
N MET A 2 -40.39 -40.83 -40.23
CA MET A 2 -39.21 -40.33 -39.50
C MET A 2 -38.38 -41.47 -38.88
N PHE A 3 -37.06 -41.27 -38.82
CA PHE A 3 -36.26 -41.73 -37.69
C PHE A 3 -35.30 -40.61 -37.27
N ASN A 4 -35.50 -40.07 -36.07
CA ASN A 4 -34.55 -39.21 -35.39
C ASN A 4 -33.62 -40.09 -34.57
N LEU A 5 -32.31 -39.89 -34.71
CA LEU A 5 -31.32 -40.31 -33.72
C LEU A 5 -31.02 -39.08 -32.86
N LYS A 6 -31.35 -39.17 -31.57
CA LYS A 6 -30.96 -38.18 -30.58
C LYS A 6 -29.69 -38.70 -29.93
N ASP A 7 -28.55 -38.15 -30.34
CA ASP A 7 -27.29 -38.45 -29.66
C ASP A 7 -27.39 -37.96 -28.22
N GLU A 8 -27.29 -38.90 -27.29
CA GLU A 8 -27.13 -38.63 -25.87
C GLU A 8 -25.73 -38.01 -25.67
N GLN A 9 -25.66 -36.67 -25.75
CA GLN A 9 -24.48 -35.93 -25.35
C GLN A 9 -24.31 -36.10 -23.83
N SER A 10 -23.59 -37.15 -23.45
CA SER A 10 -23.14 -37.40 -22.09
C SER A 10 -22.47 -36.12 -21.55
N PRO A 11 -22.81 -35.69 -20.32
CA PRO A 11 -22.18 -34.51 -19.74
C PRO A 11 -20.69 -34.82 -19.59
N LYS A 12 -19.86 -34.13 -20.37
CA LYS A 12 -18.40 -34.26 -20.38
C LYS A 12 -17.89 -33.88 -18.98
N ARG A 13 -17.81 -34.87 -18.08
CA ARG A 13 -17.33 -34.67 -16.70
C ARG A 13 -15.91 -34.14 -16.81
N ARG A 14 -15.72 -32.89 -16.40
CA ARG A 14 -14.38 -32.31 -16.29
C ARG A 14 -13.58 -33.17 -15.31
N PRO A 15 -12.32 -33.53 -15.61
CA PRO A 15 -11.55 -34.40 -14.75
C PRO A 15 -11.36 -33.73 -13.38
N LEU A 16 -11.63 -34.46 -12.29
CA LEU A 16 -11.48 -33.96 -10.92
C LEU A 16 -10.09 -33.36 -10.67
N THR A 17 -9.06 -33.87 -11.33
CA THR A 17 -7.69 -33.37 -11.26
C THR A 17 -7.53 -31.94 -11.77
N PHE A 18 -8.25 -31.54 -12.82
CA PHE A 18 -8.24 -30.16 -13.32
C PHE A 18 -8.91 -29.22 -12.31
N SER A 19 -9.99 -29.68 -11.69
CA SER A 19 -10.67 -28.96 -10.60
C SER A 19 -9.70 -28.75 -9.42
N VAL A 20 -9.04 -29.81 -8.96
CA VAL A 20 -8.08 -29.76 -7.85
C VAL A 20 -6.89 -28.86 -8.16
N LEU A 21 -6.30 -28.91 -9.36
CA LEU A 21 -5.20 -28.02 -9.75
C LEU A 21 -5.64 -26.54 -9.72
N VAL A 22 -6.83 -26.24 -10.24
CA VAL A 22 -7.38 -24.87 -10.22
C VAL A 22 -7.60 -24.39 -8.79
N PHE A 23 -8.15 -25.24 -7.91
CA PHE A 23 -8.27 -24.90 -6.49
C PHE A 23 -6.92 -24.73 -5.81
N HIS A 24 -5.92 -25.53 -6.16
CA HIS A 24 -4.57 -25.42 -5.60
C HIS A 24 -3.89 -24.13 -6.05
N HIS A 25 -3.95 -23.79 -7.34
CA HIS A 25 -3.44 -22.51 -7.85
C HIS A 25 -4.21 -21.31 -7.29
N ALA A 26 -5.54 -21.40 -7.16
CA ALA A 26 -6.35 -20.36 -6.54
C ALA A 26 -6.01 -20.20 -5.05
N ALA A 27 -5.78 -21.30 -4.32
CA ALA A 27 -5.39 -21.27 -2.91
C ALA A 27 -3.96 -20.72 -2.73
N VAL A 28 -3.00 -21.11 -3.58
CA VAL A 28 -1.66 -20.52 -3.60
C VAL A 28 -1.73 -19.03 -3.94
N LEU A 29 -2.54 -18.63 -4.93
CA LEU A 29 -2.77 -17.22 -5.25
C LEU A 29 -3.40 -16.46 -4.07
N LEU A 30 -4.37 -17.06 -3.38
CA LEU A 30 -5.00 -16.48 -2.19
C LEU A 30 -4.00 -16.35 -1.02
N LEU A 31 -3.11 -17.34 -0.86
CA LEU A 31 -2.02 -17.33 0.11
C LEU A 31 -0.95 -16.28 -0.24
N LEU A 32 -0.71 -16.01 -1.52
CA LEU A 32 0.17 -14.94 -2.00
C LEU A 32 -0.45 -13.54 -1.84
N ILE A 33 -1.78 -13.42 -1.92
CA ILE A 33 -2.51 -12.15 -1.71
C ILE A 33 -2.63 -11.79 -0.22
N ASN A 34 -2.55 -12.77 0.67
CA ASN A 34 -2.48 -12.52 2.10
C ASN A 34 -1.11 -11.93 2.45
N CYS A 35 -1.00 -10.61 2.48
CA CYS A 35 0.01 -9.96 3.29
C CYS A 35 -0.06 -10.56 4.68
N TYR A 36 1.06 -11.14 5.13
CA TYR A 36 1.19 -11.65 6.48
C TYR A 36 0.78 -10.53 7.45
N LYS A 37 -0.43 -10.64 8.02
CA LYS A 37 -0.90 -9.84 9.15
C LYS A 37 -0.16 -10.28 10.42
N GLY A 38 1.17 -10.30 10.34
CA GLY A 38 2.03 -10.31 11.51
C GLY A 38 1.82 -9.01 12.28
N GLN A 39 2.32 -8.98 13.51
CA GLN A 39 2.19 -7.89 14.48
C GLN A 39 3.04 -6.66 14.10
N SER A 40 2.99 -6.26 12.83
CA SER A 40 3.79 -5.19 12.25
C SER A 40 3.34 -3.84 12.79
N GLN A 41 4.29 -3.10 13.33
CA GLN A 41 4.06 -1.82 13.98
C GLN A 41 4.81 -0.72 13.25
N VAL A 42 4.15 0.43 13.16
CA VAL A 42 4.77 1.68 12.71
C VAL A 42 5.57 2.26 13.87
N ILE A 43 6.86 2.47 13.65
CA ILE A 43 7.77 3.08 14.61
C ILE A 43 8.17 4.46 14.11
N SER A 44 7.78 5.47 14.87
CA SER A 44 8.11 6.87 14.64
C SER A 44 8.86 7.46 15.84
N PRO A 45 9.64 8.55 15.64
CA PRO A 45 10.27 9.27 16.73
C PRO A 45 9.23 9.75 17.75
N ARG A 46 9.58 9.64 19.04
CA ARG A 46 8.76 10.20 20.13
C ARG A 46 8.96 11.71 20.30
N LEU A 47 10.13 12.21 19.89
CA LEU A 47 10.49 13.60 20.01
C LEU A 47 10.02 14.39 18.78
N PRO A 48 9.54 15.64 18.96
CA PRO A 48 9.21 16.51 17.84
C PRO A 48 10.44 16.81 16.98
N ILE A 49 10.22 16.93 15.67
CA ILE A 49 11.25 17.38 14.73
C ILE A 49 11.16 18.90 14.64
N VAL A 50 12.29 19.56 14.84
CA VAL A 50 12.42 21.01 14.66
C VAL A 50 12.99 21.26 13.27
N ALA A 51 12.35 22.15 12.52
CA ALA A 51 12.71 22.48 11.15
C ALA A 51 12.82 23.99 10.98
N VAL A 52 13.76 24.44 10.15
CA VAL A 52 13.87 25.82 9.71
C VAL A 52 13.02 26.00 8.45
N ALA A 53 12.31 27.12 8.35
CA ALA A 53 11.52 27.41 7.16
C ALA A 53 12.43 27.55 5.93
N GLY A 54 12.05 26.90 4.83
CA GLY A 54 12.82 26.83 3.59
C GLY A 54 13.64 25.54 3.44
N ASP A 55 13.94 24.84 4.53
CA ASP A 55 14.72 23.60 4.49
C ASP A 55 13.89 22.42 3.96
N ASP A 56 14.60 21.40 3.50
CA ASP A 56 14.05 20.07 3.26
C ASP A 56 14.28 19.21 4.50
N ILE A 57 13.23 18.52 4.96
CA ILE A 57 13.29 17.66 6.14
C ILE A 57 12.85 16.23 5.83
N ILE A 58 13.20 15.33 6.75
CA ILE A 58 12.73 13.94 6.75
C ILE A 58 11.89 13.73 8.00
N LEU A 59 10.67 13.23 7.83
CA LEU A 59 9.85 12.68 8.90
C LEU A 59 10.15 11.17 8.97
N PRO A 60 10.96 10.69 9.94
CA PRO A 60 11.41 9.31 10.00
C PRO A 60 10.26 8.41 10.39
N CYS A 61 10.13 7.27 9.72
CA CYS A 61 9.15 6.26 10.08
C CYS A 61 9.52 4.91 9.47
N HIS A 62 9.44 3.82 10.24
CA HIS A 62 9.76 2.48 9.75
C HIS A 62 8.84 1.41 10.34
N ILE A 63 8.72 0.28 9.65
CA ILE A 63 7.93 -0.87 10.07
C ILE A 63 8.81 -1.84 10.87
N LYS A 64 8.28 -2.34 11.99
CA LYS A 64 8.88 -3.44 12.76
C LYS A 64 7.92 -4.62 12.91
N PRO A 65 8.36 -5.87 12.64
CA PRO A 65 9.64 -6.22 12.02
C PRO A 65 9.77 -5.66 10.60
N ALA A 66 11.02 -5.46 10.14
CA ALA A 66 11.29 -4.93 8.81
C ALA A 66 10.73 -5.88 7.73
N MET A 67 10.06 -5.32 6.73
CA MET A 67 9.44 -6.09 5.65
C MET A 67 9.30 -5.24 4.38
N ASP A 68 9.12 -5.92 3.24
CA ASP A 68 8.90 -5.25 1.96
C ASP A 68 7.47 -4.66 1.92
N VAL A 69 7.41 -3.33 1.87
CA VAL A 69 6.17 -2.56 1.75
C VAL A 69 6.08 -1.81 0.41
N ALA A 70 6.88 -2.18 -0.58
CA ALA A 70 6.92 -1.48 -1.87
C ALA A 70 5.59 -1.57 -2.64
N PHE A 71 4.86 -2.67 -2.50
CA PHE A 71 3.57 -2.89 -3.17
C PHE A 71 2.36 -2.75 -2.24
N THR A 72 2.56 -2.26 -1.02
CA THR A 72 1.47 -2.01 -0.07
C THR A 72 0.97 -0.57 -0.18
N THR A 73 -0.07 -0.23 0.57
CA THR A 73 -0.48 1.17 0.75
C THR A 73 0.31 1.80 1.90
N VAL A 74 0.85 2.99 1.69
CA VAL A 74 1.46 3.85 2.72
C VAL A 74 0.80 5.21 2.65
N GLU A 75 0.27 5.68 3.77
CA GLU A 75 -0.40 6.97 3.88
C GLU A 75 0.30 7.83 4.92
N TRP A 76 0.69 9.03 4.53
CA TRP A 76 1.01 10.11 5.45
C TRP A 76 -0.17 11.06 5.53
N THR A 77 -0.63 11.33 6.74
CA THR A 77 -1.81 12.16 6.99
C THR A 77 -1.57 13.22 8.05
N ARG A 78 -2.32 14.32 7.94
CA ARG A 78 -2.47 15.36 8.94
C ARG A 78 -3.93 15.44 9.37
N PRO A 79 -4.27 15.00 10.59
CA PRO A 79 -5.66 14.94 11.07
C PRO A 79 -6.38 16.29 11.11
N ASP A 80 -5.61 17.38 11.17
CA ASP A 80 -6.10 18.75 11.24
C ASP A 80 -6.38 19.38 9.86
N LEU A 81 -6.11 18.66 8.76
CA LEU A 81 -6.35 19.13 7.39
C LEU A 81 -7.50 18.39 6.71
N LYS A 82 -8.10 19.07 5.70
CA LYS A 82 -9.11 18.51 4.80
C LYS A 82 -8.79 18.92 3.35
N PRO A 83 -8.45 17.98 2.45
CA PRO A 83 -8.18 16.56 2.68
C PRO A 83 -7.05 16.30 3.69
N ARG A 84 -7.10 15.18 4.42
CA ARG A 84 -6.07 14.88 5.43
C ARG A 84 -4.76 14.34 4.84
N PHE A 85 -4.74 13.96 3.57
CA PHE A 85 -3.63 13.22 2.98
C PHE A 85 -2.48 14.16 2.62
N VAL A 86 -1.32 13.92 3.21
CA VAL A 86 -0.06 14.61 2.92
C VAL A 86 0.66 13.93 1.77
N HIS A 87 0.67 12.59 1.75
CA HIS A 87 1.24 11.78 0.67
C HIS A 87 0.60 10.39 0.70
N VAL A 88 0.36 9.80 -0.47
CA VAL A 88 -0.23 8.47 -0.62
C VAL A 88 0.58 7.67 -1.63
N TRP A 89 1.03 6.50 -1.21
CA TRP A 89 1.64 5.48 -2.05
C TRP A 89 0.76 4.24 -2.03
N ARG A 90 0.44 3.68 -3.19
CA ARG A 90 -0.39 2.47 -3.30
C ARG A 90 0.06 1.64 -4.49
N SER A 91 0.24 0.34 -4.26
CA SER A 91 0.50 -0.64 -5.32
C SER A 91 1.68 -0.26 -6.23
N GLY A 92 2.74 0.30 -5.64
CA GLY A 92 3.95 0.69 -6.35
C GLY A 92 3.91 2.08 -7.01
N GLN A 93 2.89 2.89 -6.75
CA GLN A 93 2.71 4.20 -7.38
C GLN A 93 2.30 5.28 -6.37
N GLU A 94 2.71 6.52 -6.64
CA GLU A 94 2.23 7.70 -5.92
C GLU A 94 0.84 8.11 -6.43
N LEU A 95 -0.08 8.41 -5.51
CA LEU A 95 -1.43 8.90 -5.83
C LEU A 95 -1.57 10.37 -5.46
N LEU A 96 -1.75 11.21 -6.48
CA LEU A 96 -1.79 12.68 -6.33
C LEU A 96 -3.20 13.26 -6.22
N ASP A 97 -4.24 12.50 -6.56
CA ASP A 97 -5.62 13.02 -6.64
C ASP A 97 -6.15 13.41 -5.25
N ASP A 98 -5.94 12.55 -4.26
CA ASP A 98 -6.41 12.76 -2.88
C ASP A 98 -5.44 13.61 -2.03
N GLN A 99 -4.28 13.97 -2.58
CA GLN A 99 -3.25 14.71 -1.86
C GLN A 99 -3.68 16.16 -1.58
N HIS A 100 -3.48 16.61 -0.35
CA HIS A 100 -3.80 17.97 0.06
C HIS A 100 -2.95 18.98 -0.74
N PRO A 101 -3.56 20.04 -1.32
CA PRO A 101 -2.87 20.97 -2.22
C PRO A 101 -1.58 21.61 -1.67
N LEU A 102 -1.49 21.83 -0.35
CA LEU A 102 -0.29 22.39 0.30
C LEU A 102 0.97 21.50 0.20
N TYR A 103 0.79 20.22 -0.08
CA TYR A 103 1.87 19.21 -0.12
C TYR A 103 2.19 18.70 -1.52
N LYS A 104 1.33 19.00 -2.52
CA LYS A 104 1.56 18.58 -3.91
C LYS A 104 2.92 19.07 -4.41
N GLY A 105 3.70 18.15 -4.97
CA GLY A 105 5.06 18.41 -5.46
C GLY A 105 6.10 18.74 -4.39
N ARG A 106 5.77 18.58 -3.11
CA ARG A 106 6.66 18.88 -1.97
C ARG A 106 7.01 17.65 -1.13
N THR A 107 6.40 16.51 -1.41
CA THR A 107 6.58 15.31 -0.59
C THR A 107 7.01 14.13 -1.43
N SER A 108 7.86 13.25 -0.89
CA SER A 108 8.23 12.00 -1.54
C SER A 108 8.60 10.93 -0.51
N LEU A 109 8.40 9.66 -0.87
CA LEU A 109 8.96 8.52 -0.15
C LEU A 109 10.30 8.10 -0.78
N PHE A 110 11.17 7.52 0.04
CA PHE A 110 12.40 6.86 -0.44
C PHE A 110 12.05 5.46 -0.98
N THR A 111 11.58 5.40 -2.22
CA THR A 111 11.03 4.16 -2.84
C THR A 111 11.98 2.96 -2.78
N ASN A 112 13.28 3.20 -2.88
CA ASN A 112 14.33 2.17 -2.75
C ASN A 112 14.42 1.56 -1.33
N LYS A 113 13.95 2.27 -0.30
CA LYS A 113 13.96 1.81 1.09
C LYS A 113 12.66 1.16 1.55
N LEU A 114 11.58 1.25 0.76
CA LEU A 114 10.32 0.55 1.05
C LEU A 114 10.51 -0.98 1.16
N LYS A 115 11.46 -1.56 0.42
CA LYS A 115 11.80 -2.98 0.53
C LYS A 115 12.35 -3.39 1.90
N SER A 116 12.84 -2.42 2.67
CA SER A 116 13.35 -2.61 4.03
C SER A 116 12.38 -2.15 5.12
N GLY A 117 11.17 -1.72 4.75
CA GLY A 117 10.17 -1.23 5.68
C GLY A 117 10.38 0.23 6.12
N ASP A 118 11.28 0.98 5.48
CA ASP A 118 11.43 2.41 5.75
C ASP A 118 10.41 3.20 4.93
N ILE A 119 9.47 3.83 5.63
CA ILE A 119 8.36 4.62 5.08
C ILE A 119 8.52 6.10 5.42
N SER A 120 9.76 6.55 5.66
CA SER A 120 10.07 7.95 5.97
C SER A 120 9.66 8.87 4.82
N LEU A 121 9.11 10.04 5.18
CA LEU A 121 8.66 11.04 4.23
C LEU A 121 9.66 12.18 4.14
N GLN A 122 10.11 12.51 2.93
CA GLN A 122 10.77 13.78 2.67
C GLN A 122 9.72 14.86 2.44
N LEU A 123 9.88 16.02 3.09
CA LEU A 123 9.08 17.22 2.87
C LEU A 123 10.01 18.37 2.50
N SER A 124 9.85 18.93 1.31
CA SER A 124 10.70 19.99 0.78
C SER A 124 10.16 21.40 1.06
N LYS A 125 11.09 22.36 1.17
CA LYS A 125 10.82 23.79 1.34
C LYS A 125 9.83 24.07 2.46
N VAL A 126 10.10 23.58 3.66
CA VAL A 126 9.20 23.63 4.83
C VAL A 126 8.67 25.04 5.07
N LYS A 127 7.38 25.15 5.36
CA LYS A 127 6.66 26.39 5.63
C LYS A 127 6.13 26.37 7.05
N GLN A 128 5.83 27.55 7.59
CA GLN A 128 5.24 27.65 8.92
C GLN A 128 3.88 26.95 9.03
N SER A 129 3.12 26.88 7.93
CA SER A 129 1.86 26.12 7.80
C SER A 129 2.03 24.60 7.92
N ASP A 130 3.25 24.10 7.71
CA ASP A 130 3.54 22.66 7.79
C ASP A 130 3.64 22.19 9.25
N LYS A 131 3.72 23.12 10.22
CA LYS A 131 3.63 22.77 11.64
C LYS A 131 2.35 22.01 11.92
N GLY A 132 2.48 20.81 12.49
CA GLY A 132 1.34 19.97 12.81
C GLY A 132 1.75 18.56 13.24
N THR A 133 0.75 17.74 13.56
CA THR A 133 0.95 16.32 13.87
C THR A 133 0.76 15.50 12.60
N TYR A 134 1.79 14.76 12.23
CA TYR A 134 1.76 13.83 11.11
C TYR A 134 1.52 12.40 11.61
N ARG A 135 0.77 11.61 10.85
CA ARG A 135 0.53 10.19 11.10
C ARG A 135 0.89 9.38 9.87
N ALA A 136 1.73 8.37 10.05
CA ALA A 136 2.02 7.37 9.05
C ALA A 136 1.17 6.11 9.29
N LEU A 137 0.61 5.57 8.22
CA LEU A 137 -0.15 4.33 8.22
C LEU A 137 0.38 3.47 7.07
N PHE A 138 0.40 2.16 7.26
CA PHE A 138 0.60 1.21 6.17
C PHE A 138 -0.50 0.18 6.21
N SER A 139 -0.94 -0.28 5.04
CA SER A 139 -1.94 -1.34 4.93
C SER A 139 -1.68 -2.19 3.70
N CYS A 140 -1.93 -3.48 3.85
CA CYS A 140 -2.33 -4.34 2.76
C CYS A 140 -3.86 -4.45 2.79
#